data_AF-A0A951FAX5-F1
#
_entry.id   AF-A0A951FAX5-F1
#
_cell.length_a   1.000
_cell.length_b   1.000
_cell.length_c   1.000
_cell.angle_alpha   90.00
_cell.angle_beta   90.00
_cell.angle_gamma   90.00
#
_symmetry.space_group_name_H-M   'P 1'
#
loop_
_entity.id
_entity.type
_entity.pdbx_description
1 polymer ?
#
loop_
_entity_poly.entity_id
_entity_poly.type
_entity_poly.pdbx_seq_one_letter_code
_entity_poly.pdbx_strand_id
1 'polypeptide(L)'
;MLLDRDHLETVMDWVRTRYFGKYAGQVVDTNDPLGKGRLKVKVPDVFADGTAVWALPCVPYAGDQIGFKSFPPVDSNVWVEFEKGDISYPVWVGFFWGDNEMPAEAGQDDNVKLWKTGAFTIKIDDQAGELTITASSGATLTIASEIKAEVSLSSATVADTGVTIDGGGKKIEITQVSVRINDGAFEVT
;
A
#
# COMPACT_ATOMS: atom_id res chain seq x y z
N MET A 1 42.05 -21.73 22.54
CA MET A 1 41.02 -22.79 22.61
C MET A 1 40.63 -23.09 21.17
N LEU A 2 41.15 -24.18 20.60
CA LEU A 2 40.79 -24.66 19.26
C LEU A 2 39.46 -25.42 19.39
N LEU A 3 38.50 -25.14 18.51
CA LEU A 3 37.26 -25.92 18.42
C LEU A 3 37.60 -27.37 18.07
N ASP A 4 37.04 -28.34 18.79
CA ASP A 4 37.18 -29.74 18.44
C ASP A 4 36.38 -30.09 17.16
N ARG A 5 36.63 -31.28 16.61
CA ARG A 5 36.09 -31.72 15.33
C ARG A 5 34.56 -31.77 15.31
N ASP A 6 33.93 -32.15 16.42
CA ASP A 6 32.47 -32.29 16.52
C ASP A 6 31.78 -30.92 16.53
N HIS A 7 32.38 -29.94 17.19
CA HIS A 7 31.93 -28.55 17.12
C HIS A 7 32.12 -27.94 15.73
N LEU A 8 33.23 -28.27 15.05
CA LEU A 8 33.46 -27.82 13.67
C LEU A 8 32.42 -28.41 12.70
N GLU A 9 32.08 -29.70 12.84
CA GLU A 9 31.05 -30.33 12.01
C GLU A 9 29.68 -29.69 12.24
N THR A 10 29.34 -29.39 13.50
CA THR A 10 28.09 -28.70 13.86
C THR A 10 28.02 -27.28 13.27
N VAL A 11 29.11 -26.52 13.35
CA VAL A 11 29.18 -25.18 12.75
C VAL A 11 29.08 -25.26 11.22
N MET A 12 29.75 -26.23 10.61
CA MET A 12 29.68 -26.42 9.15
C MET A 12 28.29 -26.80 8.67
N ASP A 13 27.59 -27.66 9.39
CA ASP A 13 26.19 -28.00 9.09
C ASP A 13 25.30 -26.77 9.20
N TRP A 14 25.44 -26.00 10.28
CA TRP A 14 24.68 -24.76 10.47
C TRP A 14 24.93 -23.74 9.36
N VAL A 15 26.19 -23.55 8.94
CA VAL A 15 26.54 -22.65 7.84
C VAL A 15 25.97 -23.11 6.50
N ARG A 16 25.85 -24.43 6.27
CA ARG A 16 25.36 -24.99 5.00
C ARG A 16 23.84 -25.08 4.90
N THR A 17 23.15 -25.19 6.03
CA THR A 17 21.71 -25.46 6.08
C THR A 17 20.88 -24.23 6.39
N ARG A 18 21.49 -23.15 6.91
CA ARG A 18 20.79 -21.93 7.28
C ARG A 18 20.90 -20.86 6.21
N TYR A 19 19.75 -20.28 5.90
CA TYR A 19 19.57 -19.26 4.86
C TYR A 19 19.26 -17.93 5.53
N PHE A 20 20.32 -17.20 5.89
CA PHE A 20 20.21 -15.88 6.49
C PHE A 20 20.20 -14.80 5.42
N GLY A 21 19.29 -13.83 5.56
CA GLY A 21 19.17 -12.69 4.65
C GLY A 21 17.82 -12.65 3.94
N LYS A 22 17.74 -11.77 2.94
CA LYS A 22 16.55 -11.59 2.10
C LYS A 22 16.76 -12.27 0.77
N TYR A 23 15.77 -13.03 0.34
CA TYR A 23 15.76 -13.73 -0.93
C TYR A 23 14.62 -13.21 -1.79
N ALA A 24 14.92 -12.91 -3.06
CA ALA A 24 13.92 -12.44 -4.00
C ALA A 24 13.01 -13.59 -4.41
N GLY A 25 11.71 -13.34 -4.43
CA GLY A 25 10.73 -14.28 -4.87
C GLY A 25 9.58 -13.63 -5.63
N GLN A 26 8.67 -14.47 -6.10
CA GLN A 26 7.47 -14.05 -6.82
C GLN A 26 6.24 -14.69 -6.21
N VAL A 27 5.19 -13.90 -6.02
CA VAL A 27 3.88 -14.36 -5.54
C VAL A 27 3.20 -15.17 -6.65
N VAL A 28 2.75 -16.38 -6.33
CA VAL A 28 2.02 -17.25 -7.27
C VAL A 28 0.59 -17.55 -6.83
N ASP A 29 0.25 -17.33 -5.55
CA ASP A 29 -1.11 -17.47 -5.04
C ASP A 29 -1.29 -16.66 -3.75
N THR A 30 -2.46 -16.04 -3.61
CA THR A 30 -2.87 -15.24 -2.45
C THR A 30 -4.02 -15.89 -1.67
N ASN A 31 -4.58 -17.01 -2.14
CA ASN A 31 -5.72 -17.69 -1.55
C ASN A 31 -5.28 -18.61 -0.41
N ASP A 32 -4.88 -18.03 0.72
CA ASP A 32 -4.44 -18.78 1.89
C ASP A 32 -5.58 -19.62 2.51
N PRO A 33 -5.54 -20.96 2.43
CA PRO A 33 -6.60 -21.81 2.97
C PRO A 33 -6.70 -21.78 4.50
N LEU A 34 -5.68 -21.26 5.20
CA LEU A 34 -5.70 -21.12 6.67
C LEU A 34 -6.11 -19.71 7.12
N GLY A 35 -6.34 -18.77 6.20
CA GLY A 35 -6.76 -17.41 6.54
C GLY A 35 -5.77 -16.62 7.39
N LYS A 36 -4.48 -16.96 7.36
CA LYS A 36 -3.41 -16.33 8.16
C LYS A 36 -2.69 -15.20 7.42
N GLY A 37 -3.12 -14.87 6.20
CA GLY A 37 -2.46 -13.88 5.36
C GLY A 37 -1.15 -14.38 4.74
N ARG A 38 -1.01 -15.71 4.57
CA ARG A 38 0.14 -16.28 3.90
C ARG A 38 0.11 -15.99 2.40
N LEU A 39 1.29 -15.86 1.81
CA LEU A 39 1.45 -15.82 0.36
C LEU A 39 2.14 -17.08 -0.11
N LYS A 40 1.66 -17.66 -1.20
CA LYS A 40 2.39 -18.75 -1.87
C LYS A 40 3.41 -18.11 -2.79
N VAL A 41 4.68 -18.42 -2.58
CA VAL A 41 5.80 -17.75 -3.24
C VAL A 41 6.77 -18.76 -3.83
N LYS A 42 7.37 -18.42 -4.97
CA LYS A 42 8.56 -19.08 -5.50
C LYS A 42 9.79 -18.28 -5.11
N VAL A 43 10.84 -18.94 -4.63
CA VAL A 43 12.12 -18.30 -4.25
C VAL A 43 13.25 -19.07 -4.93
N PRO A 44 13.65 -18.70 -6.17
CA PRO A 44 14.55 -19.49 -7.01
C PRO A 44 15.93 -19.75 -6.39
N ASP A 45 16.44 -18.78 -5.62
CA ASP A 45 17.76 -18.89 -4.99
C ASP A 45 17.81 -19.88 -3.80
N VAL A 46 16.64 -20.39 -3.36
CA VAL A 46 16.52 -21.23 -2.15
C VAL A 46 15.85 -22.56 -2.45
N PHE A 47 14.77 -22.55 -3.23
CA PHE A 47 14.02 -23.76 -3.57
C PHE A 47 14.27 -24.16 -5.01
N ALA A 48 14.44 -25.46 -5.24
CA ALA A 48 14.59 -26.03 -6.58
C ALA A 48 13.46 -25.60 -7.52
N ASP A 49 13.80 -25.41 -8.80
CA ASP A 49 12.99 -24.76 -9.81
C ASP A 49 11.51 -25.13 -9.76
N GLY A 50 10.68 -24.12 -9.49
CA GLY A 50 9.22 -24.21 -9.52
C GLY A 50 8.55 -24.57 -8.20
N THR A 51 9.30 -24.96 -7.16
CA THR A 51 8.72 -25.25 -5.84
C THR A 51 8.20 -23.96 -5.21
N ALA A 52 6.89 -23.92 -4.97
CA ALA A 52 6.23 -22.80 -4.31
C ALA A 52 5.81 -23.17 -2.89
N VAL A 53 6.13 -22.32 -1.94
CA VAL A 53 5.88 -22.53 -0.50
C VAL A 53 4.98 -21.44 0.07
N TRP A 54 4.26 -21.74 1.14
CA TRP A 54 3.46 -20.75 1.86
C TRP A 54 4.31 -20.00 2.88
N ALA A 55 4.52 -18.70 2.67
CA ALA A 55 5.24 -17.83 3.58
C ALA A 55 4.31 -17.10 4.55
N LEU A 56 4.67 -17.03 5.83
CA LEU A 56 3.95 -16.24 6.85
C LEU A 56 4.15 -14.73 6.64
N PRO A 57 3.17 -13.89 7.01
CA PRO A 57 3.30 -12.44 6.88
C PRO A 57 4.18 -11.82 7.99
N CYS A 58 5.09 -10.94 7.59
CA CYS A 58 5.68 -9.91 8.46
C CYS A 58 5.13 -8.55 8.03
N VAL A 59 3.97 -8.19 8.59
CA VAL A 59 3.27 -6.92 8.30
C VAL A 59 3.57 -5.87 9.37
N PRO A 60 3.45 -4.57 9.05
CA PRO A 60 3.79 -3.49 9.99
C PRO A 60 2.84 -3.40 11.20
N TYR A 61 1.64 -3.97 11.10
CA TYR A 61 0.64 -3.96 12.17
C TYR A 61 -0.25 -5.21 12.06
N ALA A 62 -0.37 -6.00 13.12
CA ALA A 62 -1.23 -7.17 13.21
C ALA A 62 -1.59 -7.50 14.66
N GLY A 63 -2.78 -8.06 14.87
CA GLY A 63 -3.28 -8.51 16.16
C GLY A 63 -4.68 -9.10 16.03
N ASP A 64 -5.35 -9.37 17.15
CA ASP A 64 -6.72 -9.88 17.14
C ASP A 64 -7.69 -8.84 16.55
N GLN A 65 -8.29 -9.16 15.40
CA GLN A 65 -9.22 -8.30 14.65
C GLN A 65 -8.67 -6.90 14.27
N ILE A 66 -7.35 -6.75 14.21
CA ILE A 66 -6.65 -5.52 13.82
C ILE A 66 -5.46 -5.83 12.91
N GLY A 67 -5.12 -4.93 11.99
CA GLY A 67 -3.89 -5.06 11.21
C GLY A 67 -3.82 -4.18 9.96
N PHE A 68 -2.67 -4.23 9.31
CA PHE A 68 -2.41 -3.58 8.02
C PHE A 68 -2.43 -4.65 6.91
N LYS A 69 -3.53 -4.73 6.17
CA LYS A 69 -3.73 -5.69 5.09
C LYS A 69 -3.71 -4.99 3.73
N SER A 70 -2.54 -4.98 3.10
CA SER A 70 -2.36 -4.53 1.71
C SER A 70 -1.58 -5.61 0.96
N PHE A 71 -2.29 -6.67 0.55
CA PHE A 71 -1.68 -7.79 -0.15
C PHE A 71 -1.57 -7.48 -1.64
N PRO A 72 -0.47 -7.85 -2.29
CA PRO A 72 -0.24 -7.54 -3.69
C PRO A 72 -1.04 -8.49 -4.60
N PRO A 73 -1.13 -8.19 -5.91
CA PRO A 73 -1.61 -9.16 -6.89
C PRO A 73 -0.62 -10.34 -7.05
N VAL A 74 -1.11 -11.43 -7.63
CA VAL A 74 -0.25 -12.50 -8.17
C VAL A 74 0.78 -11.90 -9.15
N ASP A 75 1.92 -12.56 -9.28
CA ASP A 75 3.11 -12.17 -10.05
C ASP A 75 3.94 -11.03 -9.46
N SER A 76 3.53 -10.47 -8.32
CA SER A 76 4.31 -9.43 -7.64
C SER A 76 5.61 -9.95 -7.06
N ASN A 77 6.63 -9.09 -7.11
CA ASN A 77 7.96 -9.32 -6.58
C ASN A 77 8.00 -9.12 -5.05
N VAL A 78 8.52 -10.10 -4.32
CA VAL A 78 8.44 -10.18 -2.85
C VAL A 78 9.79 -10.54 -2.24
N TRP A 79 10.12 -9.94 -1.10
CA TRP A 79 11.24 -10.35 -0.26
C TRP A 79 10.80 -11.43 0.72
N VAL A 80 11.57 -12.52 0.76
CA VAL A 80 11.35 -13.66 1.64
C VAL A 80 12.55 -13.84 2.58
N GLU A 81 12.26 -14.10 3.84
CA GLU A 81 13.19 -14.51 4.88
C GLU A 81 12.74 -15.84 5.47
N PHE A 82 13.56 -16.40 6.36
CA PHE A 82 13.32 -17.69 6.98
C PHE A 82 13.52 -17.58 8.49
N GLU A 83 12.56 -18.04 9.29
CA GLU A 83 12.69 -17.99 10.75
C GLU A 83 13.96 -18.72 11.19
N LYS A 84 14.90 -17.99 11.82
CA LYS A 84 16.19 -18.53 12.25
C LYS A 84 17.00 -19.18 11.10
N GLY A 85 16.76 -18.74 9.87
CA GLY A 85 17.39 -19.28 8.65
C GLY A 85 16.85 -20.65 8.23
N ASP A 86 15.74 -21.11 8.78
CA ASP A 86 15.13 -22.40 8.45
C ASP A 86 14.16 -22.31 7.26
N ILE A 87 14.53 -22.92 6.13
CA ILE A 87 13.71 -22.90 4.92
C ILE A 87 12.31 -23.51 5.09
N SER A 88 12.09 -24.30 6.14
CA SER A 88 10.77 -24.84 6.48
C SER A 88 9.80 -23.80 7.05
N TYR A 89 10.32 -22.62 7.43
CA TYR A 89 9.56 -21.53 8.05
C TYR A 89 9.75 -20.21 7.28
N PRO A 90 9.27 -20.13 6.02
CA PRO A 90 9.37 -18.92 5.22
C PRO A 90 8.46 -17.80 5.74
N VAL A 91 8.94 -16.57 5.64
CA VAL A 91 8.26 -15.33 6.02
C VAL A 91 8.40 -14.32 4.89
N TRP A 92 7.30 -13.76 4.41
CA TRP A 92 7.36 -12.64 3.46
C TRP A 92 7.41 -11.32 4.23
N VAL A 93 8.30 -10.42 3.83
CA VAL A 93 8.64 -9.21 4.62
C VAL A 93 8.41 -7.89 3.88
N GLY A 94 8.03 -7.94 2.61
CA GLY A 94 7.73 -6.76 1.82
C GLY A 94 7.82 -7.03 0.31
N PHE A 95 7.54 -6.01 -0.48
CA PHE A 95 7.54 -6.07 -1.94
C PHE A 95 8.54 -5.09 -2.52
N PHE A 96 8.90 -5.29 -3.77
CA PHE A 96 9.75 -4.37 -4.53
C PHE A 96 9.21 -4.23 -5.94
N TRP A 97 9.50 -3.10 -6.58
CA TRP A 97 9.13 -2.87 -7.97
C TRP A 97 10.16 -3.52 -8.89
N GLY A 98 9.66 -4.25 -9.89
CA GLY A 98 10.41 -4.60 -11.08
C GLY A 98 10.44 -3.44 -12.08
N ASP A 99 10.93 -3.74 -13.27
CA ASP A 99 11.04 -2.76 -14.35
C ASP A 99 9.67 -2.18 -14.72
N ASN A 100 9.54 -0.86 -14.61
CA ASN A 100 8.31 -0.10 -14.92
C ASN A 100 7.09 -0.45 -14.06
N GLU A 101 7.26 -1.09 -12.89
CA GLU A 101 6.14 -1.41 -11.99
C GLU A 101 5.83 -0.31 -10.97
N MET A 102 6.76 0.63 -10.74
CA MET A 102 6.53 1.75 -9.83
C MET A 102 5.44 2.67 -10.39
N PRO A 103 4.43 3.08 -9.59
CA PRO A 103 3.38 4.00 -10.03
C PRO A 103 3.97 5.27 -10.65
N ALA A 104 3.55 5.60 -11.87
CA ALA A 104 4.01 6.79 -12.58
C ALA A 104 3.72 8.09 -11.78
N GLU A 105 2.63 8.10 -11.02
CA GLU A 105 2.25 9.23 -10.16
C GLU A 105 3.19 9.46 -8.97
N ALA A 106 3.99 8.45 -8.58
CA ALA A 106 5.03 8.63 -7.57
C ALA A 106 6.18 9.49 -8.09
N GLY A 107 6.44 9.46 -9.40
CA GLY A 107 7.48 10.27 -10.04
C GLY A 107 8.88 10.03 -9.43
N GLN A 108 9.71 11.08 -9.46
CA GLN A 108 11.03 11.13 -8.82
C GLN A 108 11.09 12.28 -7.78
N ASP A 109 9.93 12.84 -7.42
CA ASP A 109 9.83 13.97 -6.52
C ASP A 109 9.71 13.48 -5.08
N ASP A 110 10.74 13.73 -4.27
CA ASP A 110 10.79 13.35 -2.85
C ASP A 110 9.69 14.03 -2.01
N ASN A 111 9.02 15.07 -2.53
CA ASN A 111 7.88 15.69 -1.87
C ASN A 111 6.61 14.84 -1.96
N VAL A 112 6.54 13.89 -2.90
CA VAL A 112 5.37 13.04 -3.11
C VAL A 112 5.47 11.75 -2.31
N LYS A 113 4.43 11.44 -1.53
CA LYS A 113 4.24 10.15 -0.83
C LYS A 113 2.94 9.54 -1.31
N LEU A 114 2.98 8.28 -1.72
CA LEU A 114 1.86 7.70 -2.43
C LEU A 114 1.65 6.24 -2.06
N TRP A 115 0.38 5.88 -1.90
CA TRP A 115 -0.09 4.50 -1.87
C TRP A 115 -1.15 4.31 -2.95
N LYS A 116 -0.94 3.32 -3.83
CA LYS A 116 -1.83 3.04 -4.95
C LYS A 116 -2.21 1.57 -5.00
N THR A 117 -3.48 1.35 -5.29
CA THR A 117 -4.10 0.05 -5.56
C THR A 117 -4.70 0.08 -6.97
N GLY A 118 -5.29 -1.04 -7.42
CA GLY A 118 -5.96 -1.07 -8.72
C GLY A 118 -7.17 -0.12 -8.86
N ALA A 119 -7.73 0.38 -7.75
CA ALA A 119 -8.93 1.21 -7.76
C ALA A 119 -8.78 2.57 -7.07
N PHE A 120 -7.80 2.74 -6.18
CA PHE A 120 -7.61 3.98 -5.42
C PHE A 120 -6.14 4.38 -5.36
N THR A 121 -5.91 5.69 -5.36
CA THR A 121 -4.63 6.32 -5.06
C THR A 121 -4.81 7.27 -3.89
N ILE A 122 -3.96 7.18 -2.89
CA ILE A 122 -3.79 8.19 -1.83
C ILE A 122 -2.42 8.82 -2.06
N LYS A 123 -2.41 10.14 -2.27
CA LYS A 123 -1.21 10.93 -2.54
C LYS A 123 -1.10 12.08 -1.54
N ILE A 124 0.06 12.24 -0.94
CA ILE A 124 0.47 13.43 -0.17
C ILE A 124 1.53 14.15 -0.99
N ASP A 125 1.38 15.46 -1.12
CA ASP A 125 2.32 16.36 -1.77
C ASP A 125 2.77 17.44 -0.78
N ASP A 126 3.94 17.25 -0.18
CA ASP A 126 4.43 18.16 0.86
C ASP A 126 4.81 19.55 0.33
N GLN A 127 5.11 19.65 -0.97
CA GLN A 127 5.42 20.93 -1.61
C GLN A 127 4.14 21.73 -1.84
N ALA A 128 3.07 21.08 -2.30
CA ALA A 128 1.77 21.71 -2.47
C ALA A 128 1.00 21.87 -1.14
N GLY A 129 1.36 21.12 -0.11
CA GLY A 129 0.60 21.04 1.13
C GLY A 129 -0.75 20.33 0.95
N GLU A 130 -0.79 19.30 0.11
CA GLU A 130 -2.03 18.66 -0.36
C GLU A 130 -2.08 17.16 -0.02
N LEU A 131 -3.24 16.70 0.47
CA LEU A 131 -3.61 15.27 0.49
C LEU A 131 -4.75 15.03 -0.50
N THR A 132 -4.55 14.11 -1.44
CA THR A 132 -5.56 13.73 -2.43
C THR A 132 -5.83 12.23 -2.42
N ILE A 133 -7.11 11.85 -2.42
CA ILE A 133 -7.61 10.50 -2.64
C ILE A 133 -8.34 10.47 -3.98
N THR A 134 -7.92 9.61 -4.89
CA THR A 134 -8.49 9.47 -6.23
C THR A 134 -8.96 8.04 -6.46
N ALA A 135 -10.23 7.89 -6.84
CA ALA A 135 -10.78 6.63 -7.31
C ALA A 135 -10.59 6.47 -8.83
N SER A 136 -10.45 5.25 -9.31
CA SER A 136 -10.37 4.93 -10.75
C SER A 136 -11.65 5.28 -11.51
N SER A 137 -12.77 5.48 -10.81
CA SER A 137 -14.02 6.00 -11.37
C SER A 137 -13.99 7.51 -11.67
N GLY A 138 -12.93 8.23 -11.26
CA GLY A 138 -12.78 9.67 -11.41
C GLY A 138 -13.25 10.50 -10.23
N ALA A 139 -13.74 9.87 -9.15
CA ALA A 139 -14.05 10.59 -7.90
C ALA A 139 -12.76 11.01 -7.17
N THR A 140 -12.75 12.22 -6.62
CA THR A 140 -11.62 12.75 -5.84
C THR A 140 -12.06 13.35 -4.52
N LEU A 141 -11.15 13.30 -3.53
CA LEU A 141 -11.20 14.08 -2.30
C LEU A 141 -9.83 14.73 -2.10
N THR A 142 -9.79 16.04 -1.98
CA THR A 142 -8.57 16.84 -1.82
C THR A 142 -8.68 17.68 -0.56
N ILE A 143 -7.61 17.68 0.24
CA ILE A 143 -7.42 18.52 1.42
C ILE A 143 -6.18 19.37 1.15
N ALA A 144 -6.37 20.69 1.04
CA ALA A 144 -5.33 21.69 0.87
C ALA A 144 -5.72 22.95 1.67
N SER A 145 -5.75 24.13 1.04
CA SER A 145 -6.35 25.35 1.63
C SER A 145 -7.86 25.23 1.83
N GLU A 146 -8.50 24.32 1.10
CA GLU A 146 -9.91 23.95 1.24
C GLU A 146 -10.04 22.42 1.26
N ILE A 147 -11.19 21.93 1.70
CA ILE A 147 -11.56 20.51 1.59
C ILE A 147 -12.55 20.39 0.43
N LYS A 148 -12.20 19.63 -0.60
CA LYS A 148 -12.99 19.51 -1.83
C LYS A 148 -13.21 18.05 -2.22
N ALA A 149 -14.46 17.66 -2.41
CA ALA A 149 -14.84 16.37 -2.99
C ALA A 149 -15.43 16.59 -4.38
N GLU A 150 -15.01 15.82 -5.38
CA GLU A 150 -15.45 15.99 -6.77
C GLU A 150 -15.78 14.65 -7.43
N VAL A 151 -16.84 14.66 -8.26
CA VAL A 151 -17.18 13.54 -9.14
C VAL A 151 -17.77 14.12 -10.42
N SER A 152 -17.06 13.98 -11.55
CA SER A 152 -17.48 14.55 -12.83
C SER A 152 -17.70 16.07 -12.71
N LEU A 153 -18.91 16.57 -12.97
CA LEU A 153 -19.26 17.99 -12.88
C LEU A 153 -19.73 18.42 -11.47
N SER A 154 -19.90 17.47 -10.55
CA SER A 154 -20.39 17.76 -9.21
C SER A 154 -19.25 17.93 -8.22
N SER A 155 -19.39 18.87 -7.29
CA SER A 155 -18.42 19.08 -6.22
C SER A 155 -19.06 19.55 -4.91
N ALA A 156 -18.38 19.30 -3.81
CA ALA A 156 -18.66 19.90 -2.51
C ALA A 156 -17.36 20.45 -1.92
N THR A 157 -17.37 21.72 -1.52
CA THR A 157 -16.19 22.45 -1.05
C THR A 157 -16.47 23.09 0.30
N VAL A 158 -15.55 22.93 1.24
CA VAL A 158 -15.49 23.69 2.50
C VAL A 158 -14.22 24.54 2.45
N ALA A 159 -14.41 25.87 2.41
CA ALA A 159 -13.35 26.87 2.42
C ALA A 159 -13.53 27.83 3.61
N ASP A 160 -12.55 28.68 3.86
CA ASP A 160 -12.61 29.71 4.91
C ASP A 160 -13.71 30.76 4.65
N THR A 161 -14.07 30.98 3.38
CA THR A 161 -15.14 31.89 2.97
C THR A 161 -16.54 31.28 3.06
N GLY A 162 -16.66 29.95 3.21
CA GLY A 162 -17.96 29.29 3.24
C GLY A 162 -17.99 27.86 2.72
N VAL A 163 -19.20 27.34 2.52
CA VAL A 163 -19.47 25.99 2.03
C VAL A 163 -20.21 26.07 0.70
N THR A 164 -19.79 25.27 -0.28
CA THR A 164 -20.41 25.18 -1.60
C THR A 164 -20.77 23.73 -1.90
N ILE A 165 -21.95 23.51 -2.49
CA ILE A 165 -22.33 22.26 -3.16
C ILE A 165 -22.77 22.61 -4.58
N ASP A 166 -22.10 22.06 -5.58
CA ASP A 166 -22.40 22.26 -7.00
C ASP A 166 -22.75 20.92 -7.66
N GLY A 167 -23.91 20.85 -8.31
CA GLY A 167 -24.37 19.71 -9.09
C GLY A 167 -24.03 19.78 -10.58
N GLY A 168 -23.08 20.61 -11.01
CA GLY A 168 -22.73 20.83 -12.42
C GLY A 168 -23.65 21.86 -13.09
N GLY A 169 -24.09 22.88 -12.35
CA GLY A 169 -24.94 23.96 -12.86
C GLY A 169 -26.09 24.39 -11.94
N LYS A 170 -26.30 23.67 -10.83
CA LYS A 170 -27.19 24.08 -9.73
C LYS A 170 -26.38 24.06 -8.46
N LYS A 171 -26.38 25.18 -7.73
CA LYS A 171 -25.43 25.44 -6.65
C LYS A 171 -26.15 25.85 -5.37
N ILE A 172 -25.63 25.40 -4.24
CA ILE A 172 -25.97 25.90 -2.90
C ILE A 172 -24.69 26.49 -2.31
N GLU A 173 -24.77 27.72 -1.84
CA GLU A 173 -23.64 28.46 -1.28
C GLU A 173 -24.02 29.01 0.08
N ILE A 174 -23.21 28.71 1.09
CA ILE A 174 -23.33 29.22 2.44
C ILE A 174 -22.10 30.08 2.70
N THR A 175 -22.30 31.37 2.95
CA THR A 175 -21.25 32.31 3.35
C THR A 175 -21.48 32.76 4.79
N GLN A 176 -20.62 33.64 5.31
CA GLN A 176 -20.81 34.24 6.63
C GLN A 176 -22.08 35.08 6.76
N VAL A 177 -22.63 35.57 5.64
CA VAL A 177 -23.71 36.56 5.62
C VAL A 177 -24.90 36.15 4.76
N SER A 178 -24.85 35.00 4.09
CA SER A 178 -25.94 34.59 3.20
C SER A 178 -25.97 33.09 2.95
N VAL A 179 -27.17 32.58 2.70
CA VAL A 179 -27.40 31.30 2.03
C VAL A 179 -28.02 31.57 0.66
N ARG A 180 -27.37 31.10 -0.41
CA ARG A 180 -27.82 31.25 -1.80
C ARG A 180 -28.08 29.91 -2.45
N ILE A 181 -29.13 29.84 -3.27
CA ILE A 181 -29.48 28.66 -4.07
C ILE A 181 -29.67 29.10 -5.52
N ASN A 182 -29.07 28.34 -6.43
CA ASN A 182 -29.14 28.51 -7.88
C ASN A 182 -28.82 29.96 -8.30
N ASP A 183 -27.61 30.42 -7.95
CA ASP A 183 -27.09 31.73 -8.35
C ASP A 183 -28.00 32.90 -7.91
N GLY A 184 -28.60 32.79 -6.72
CA GLY A 184 -29.46 33.82 -6.13
C GLY A 184 -30.95 33.71 -6.51
N ALA A 185 -31.39 32.62 -7.16
CA ALA A 185 -32.83 32.37 -7.35
C ALA A 185 -33.59 32.27 -6.02
N PHE A 186 -32.91 31.85 -4.96
CA PHE A 186 -33.34 32.00 -3.57
C PHE A 186 -32.15 32.45 -2.73
N GLU A 187 -32.32 33.53 -1.97
CA GLU A 187 -31.28 34.10 -1.10
C GLU A 187 -31.90 34.48 0.25
N VAL A 188 -31.22 34.10 1.33
CA VAL A 188 -31.51 34.54 2.70
C VAL A 188 -30.25 35.17 3.27
N THR A 189 -30.38 36.38 3.81
CA THR A 189 -29.32 37.19 4.42
C THR A 189 -29.50 37.29 5.92
#